data_AF-A0A5C7AYX1-F1
#
_entry.id   AF-A0A5C7AYX1-F1
#
_cell.length_a   1.000
_cell.length_b   1.000
_cell.length_c   1.000
_cell.angle_alpha   90.00
_cell.angle_beta   90.00
_cell.angle_gamma   90.00
#
_symmetry.space_group_name_H-M   'P 1'
#
loop_
_entity.id
_entity.type
_entity.pdbx_description
1 polymer ?
#
loop_
_entity_poly.entity_id
_entity_poly.type
_entity_poly.pdbx_seq_one_letter_code
_entity_poly.pdbx_strand_id
1 'polypeptide(L)'
;MNTSQTIYDLIGEEKIRLLTSYFYQEVSKNDALKKLYPDELAPAEERLFLFLLQVFGGPETYSEQRGHPRLRMRHAKWKIDAAMRDHWMNAMLVALDQVELETNIREAMMSYFVKAANHMINHE
;
A
#
# COMPACT_ATOMS: atom_id res chain seq x y z
N MET A 1 3.53 -19.92 24.64
CA MET A 1 3.38 -19.87 23.17
C MET A 1 3.95 -18.53 22.73
N ASN A 2 5.06 -18.50 21.99
CA ASN A 2 5.52 -17.26 21.35
C ASN A 2 4.69 -17.06 20.09
N THR A 3 3.49 -16.50 20.23
CA THR A 3 2.80 -15.89 19.09
C THR A 3 3.58 -14.65 18.71
N SER A 4 4.33 -14.71 17.59
CA SER A 4 4.92 -13.51 17.00
C SER A 4 3.81 -12.51 16.76
N GLN A 5 3.91 -11.31 17.34
CA GLN A 5 2.96 -10.23 17.07
C GLN A 5 3.01 -9.87 15.58
N THR A 6 1.84 -9.62 15.00
CA THR A 6 1.74 -9.14 13.61
C THR A 6 2.08 -7.65 13.53
N ILE A 7 2.31 -7.12 12.33
CA ILE A 7 2.53 -5.66 12.17
C ILE A 7 1.29 -4.90 12.67
N TYR A 8 0.09 -5.40 12.38
CA TYR A 8 -1.17 -4.83 12.86
C TYR A 8 -1.23 -4.77 14.40
N ASP A 9 -0.85 -5.84 15.10
CA ASP A 9 -0.82 -5.85 16.58
C ASP A 9 0.14 -4.82 17.17
N LEU A 10 1.21 -4.48 16.43
CA LEU A 10 2.25 -3.56 16.87
C LEU A 10 1.91 -2.08 16.61
N ILE A 11 1.21 -1.77 15.50
CA ILE A 11 0.97 -0.38 15.07
C ILE A 11 -0.50 0.06 15.13
N GLY A 12 -1.43 -0.89 15.17
CA GLY A 12 -2.86 -0.65 15.16
C GLY A 12 -3.42 -0.16 13.82
N GLU A 13 -4.76 -0.11 13.74
CA GLU A 13 -5.49 0.34 12.55
C GLU A 13 -5.19 1.81 12.19
N GLU A 14 -5.10 2.69 13.19
CA GLU A 14 -4.96 4.13 12.99
C GLU A 14 -3.70 4.47 12.18
N LYS A 15 -2.57 3.85 12.50
CA LYS A 15 -1.30 4.08 11.77
C LYS A 15 -1.37 3.58 10.32
N ILE A 16 -2.10 2.49 10.06
CA ILE A 16 -2.32 2.00 8.69
C ILE A 16 -3.21 2.98 7.92
N ARG A 17 -4.25 3.53 8.56
CA ARG A 17 -5.13 4.54 7.95
C ARG A 17 -4.37 5.83 7.64
N LEU A 18 -3.54 6.31 8.56
CA LEU A 18 -2.67 7.48 8.34
C LEU A 18 -1.70 7.22 7.19
N LEU A 19 -1.05 6.06 7.16
CA LEU A 19 -0.14 5.69 6.07
C LEU A 19 -0.83 5.76 4.71
N THR A 20 -2.02 5.18 4.57
CA THR A 20 -2.74 5.23 3.30
C THR A 20 -3.19 6.64 2.93
N SER A 21 -3.58 7.46 3.92
CA SER A 21 -3.94 8.85 3.67
C SER A 21 -2.77 9.66 3.15
N TYR A 22 -1.61 9.59 3.82
CA TYR A 22 -0.39 10.26 3.35
C TYR A 22 0.05 9.74 1.99
N PHE A 23 -0.05 8.43 1.74
CA PHE A 23 0.26 7.86 0.43
C PHE A 23 -0.61 8.47 -0.67
N TYR A 24 -1.93 8.57 -0.48
CA TYR A 24 -2.80 9.16 -1.51
C TYR A 24 -2.69 10.68 -1.63
N GLN A 25 -2.28 11.37 -0.57
CA GLN A 25 -1.85 12.78 -0.67
C GLN A 25 -0.64 12.92 -1.60
N GLU A 26 0.36 12.04 -1.51
CA GLU A 26 1.51 12.04 -2.41
C GLU A 26 1.15 11.62 -3.85
N VAL A 27 0.27 10.61 -4.01
CA VAL A 27 -0.30 10.26 -5.33
C VAL A 27 -0.95 11.47 -5.99
N SER A 28 -1.70 12.28 -5.22
CA SER A 28 -2.40 13.45 -5.75
C SER A 28 -1.47 14.56 -6.28
N LYS A 29 -0.22 14.59 -5.81
CA LYS A 29 0.83 15.54 -6.21
C LYS A 29 1.69 15.03 -7.37
N ASN A 30 1.61 13.73 -7.70
CA ASN A 30 2.38 13.11 -8.76
C ASN A 30 1.52 12.93 -10.02
N ASP A 31 1.78 13.73 -11.06
CA ASP A 31 1.01 13.70 -12.31
C ASP A 31 1.05 12.34 -13.03
N ALA A 32 2.12 11.56 -12.91
CA ALA A 32 2.22 10.25 -13.55
C ALA A 32 1.28 9.24 -12.88
N LEU A 33 1.23 9.24 -11.54
CA LEU A 33 0.32 8.38 -10.77
C LEU A 33 -1.12 8.86 -10.88
N LYS A 34 -1.38 10.16 -10.72
CA LYS A 34 -2.73 10.75 -10.70
C LYS A 34 -3.54 10.38 -11.94
N LYS A 35 -2.90 10.33 -13.11
CA LYS A 35 -3.53 9.92 -14.39
C LYS A 35 -4.09 8.50 -14.40
N LEU A 36 -3.67 7.63 -13.47
CA LEU A 36 -4.15 6.24 -13.37
C LEU A 36 -5.44 6.11 -12.55
N TYR A 37 -5.83 7.17 -11.83
CA TYR A 37 -6.96 7.18 -10.92
C TYR A 37 -8.11 8.05 -11.47
N PRO A 38 -9.35 7.79 -11.03
CA PRO A 38 -10.44 8.77 -11.16
C PRO A 38 -10.11 10.08 -10.42
N ASP A 39 -10.88 11.13 -10.68
CA ASP A 39 -10.73 12.43 -10.00
C ASP A 39 -10.82 12.30 -8.47
N GLU A 40 -11.65 11.37 -7.99
CA GLU A 40 -11.78 11.04 -6.57
C GLU A 40 -10.87 9.86 -6.19
N LEU A 41 -9.92 10.13 -5.29
CA LEU A 41 -8.98 9.13 -4.78
C LEU A 41 -9.51 8.31 -3.59
N ALA A 42 -10.51 8.81 -2.87
CA ALA A 42 -11.00 8.19 -1.63
C ALA A 42 -11.41 6.71 -1.78
N PRO A 43 -12.09 6.27 -2.87
CA PRO A 43 -12.39 4.85 -3.05
C PRO A 43 -11.15 3.99 -3.32
N ALA A 44 -10.08 4.55 -3.87
CA ALA A 44 -8.81 3.85 -4.07
C ALA A 44 -8.03 3.76 -2.76
N GLU A 45 -8.05 4.83 -1.96
CA GLU A 45 -7.51 4.89 -0.60
C GLU A 45 -8.11 3.82 0.30
N GLU A 46 -9.44 3.76 0.40
CA GLU A 46 -10.12 2.77 1.23
C GLU A 46 -9.75 1.33 0.83
N ARG A 47 -9.62 1.06 -0.46
CA ARG A 47 -9.22 -0.29 -0.94
C ARG A 47 -7.80 -0.65 -0.55
N LEU A 48 -6.86 0.30 -0.60
CA LEU A 48 -5.50 0.06 -0.15
C LEU A 48 -5.47 -0.12 1.37
N PHE A 49 -6.21 0.71 2.10
CA PHE A 49 -6.32 0.62 3.55
C PHE A 49 -6.81 -0.75 4.01
N LEU A 50 -7.96 -1.21 3.50
CA LEU A 50 -8.49 -2.54 3.82
C LEU A 50 -7.53 -3.65 3.42
N PHE A 51 -6.84 -3.51 2.28
CA PHE A 51 -5.84 -4.49 1.84
C PHE A 51 -4.66 -4.56 2.81
N LEU A 52 -4.13 -3.41 3.26
CA LEU A 52 -3.00 -3.37 4.19
C LEU A 52 -3.37 -3.82 5.59
N LEU A 53 -4.60 -3.56 6.06
CA LEU A 53 -5.09 -4.17 7.30
C LEU A 53 -4.96 -5.68 7.25
N GLN A 54 -5.52 -6.30 6.20
CA GLN A 54 -5.50 -7.75 6.07
C GLN A 54 -4.07 -8.29 5.93
N VAL A 55 -3.24 -7.66 5.10
CA VAL A 55 -1.85 -8.11 4.87
C VAL A 55 -1.01 -8.04 6.14
N PHE A 56 -1.23 -7.03 6.98
CA PHE A 56 -0.46 -6.83 8.20
C PHE A 56 -0.99 -7.60 9.40
N GLY A 57 -2.03 -8.45 9.22
CA GLY A 57 -2.56 -9.34 10.25
C GLY A 57 -3.82 -8.84 10.95
N GLY A 58 -4.42 -7.76 10.45
CA GLY A 58 -5.71 -7.25 10.90
C GLY A 58 -6.91 -7.96 10.23
N PRO A 59 -8.10 -7.33 10.28
CA PRO A 59 -9.34 -7.91 9.72
C PRO A 59 -9.26 -8.27 8.24
N GLU A 60 -9.94 -9.34 7.83
CA GLU A 60 -9.97 -9.82 6.43
C GLU A 60 -11.00 -9.10 5.53
N THR A 61 -11.46 -7.91 5.95
CA THR A 61 -12.54 -7.15 5.33
C THR A 61 -12.31 -6.87 3.84
N TYR A 62 -11.06 -6.70 3.40
CA TYR A 62 -10.75 -6.60 1.97
C TYR A 62 -11.25 -7.83 1.21
N SER A 63 -10.90 -9.03 1.68
CA SER A 63 -11.27 -10.28 1.01
C SER A 63 -12.77 -10.56 1.11
N GLU A 64 -13.41 -10.22 2.23
CA GLU A 64 -14.86 -10.33 2.39
C GLU A 64 -15.61 -9.47 1.35
N GLN A 65 -15.14 -8.24 1.10
CA GLN A 65 -15.81 -7.31 0.18
C GLN A 65 -15.38 -7.48 -1.28
N ARG A 66 -14.15 -7.93 -1.53
CA ARG A 66 -13.52 -7.88 -2.87
C ARG A 66 -13.13 -9.25 -3.39
N GLY A 67 -13.23 -10.30 -2.57
CA GLY A 67 -12.67 -11.61 -2.84
C GLY A 67 -11.14 -11.61 -2.83
N HIS A 68 -10.56 -12.71 -3.30
CA HIS A 68 -9.11 -12.90 -3.32
C HIS A 68 -8.35 -11.71 -3.93
N PRO A 69 -7.23 -11.23 -3.34
CA PRO A 69 -6.49 -10.06 -3.81
C PRO A 69 -6.12 -10.09 -5.28
N ARG A 70 -5.51 -11.19 -5.77
CA ARG A 70 -5.12 -11.37 -7.18
C ARG A 70 -4.48 -10.10 -7.77
N LEU A 71 -3.49 -9.54 -7.06
CA LEU A 71 -2.99 -8.19 -7.32
C LEU A 71 -2.53 -7.99 -8.76
N ARG A 72 -1.70 -8.89 -9.32
CA ARG A 72 -1.25 -8.79 -10.72
C ARG A 72 -2.42 -8.72 -11.72
N MET A 73 -3.44 -9.56 -11.53
CA MET A 73 -4.64 -9.54 -12.38
C MET A 73 -5.37 -8.19 -12.30
N ARG A 74 -5.51 -7.61 -11.09
CA ARG A 74 -6.16 -6.31 -10.93
C ARG A 74 -5.32 -5.16 -11.49
N HIS A 75 -4.00 -5.30 -11.48
CA HIS A 75 -3.05 -4.31 -11.99
C HIS A 75 -2.76 -4.43 -13.50
N ALA A 76 -3.17 -5.53 -14.14
CA ALA A 76 -2.87 -5.83 -15.54
C ALA A 76 -3.42 -4.81 -16.57
N LYS A 77 -4.44 -4.03 -16.20
CA LYS A 77 -5.03 -3.02 -17.09
C LYS A 77 -4.20 -1.74 -17.22
N TRP A 78 -3.19 -1.55 -16.38
CA TRP A 78 -2.30 -0.38 -16.44
C TRP A 78 -0.91 -0.81 -16.90
N LYS A 79 -0.25 0.08 -17.66
CA LYS A 79 1.17 -0.04 -17.95
C LYS A 79 1.97 0.32 -16.70
N ILE A 80 2.58 -0.68 -16.07
CA ILE A 80 3.45 -0.52 -14.91
C ILE A 80 4.85 -0.97 -15.33
N ASP A 81 5.66 0.02 -15.72
CA ASP A 81 7.10 -0.13 -15.97
C ASP A 81 7.90 0.26 -14.71
N ALA A 82 9.24 0.24 -14.83
CA ALA A 82 10.12 0.57 -13.72
C ALA A 82 9.89 2.01 -13.20
N ALA A 83 9.64 2.97 -14.10
CA ALA A 83 9.41 4.36 -13.73
C ALA A 83 8.10 4.53 -12.93
N MET A 84 7.02 3.86 -13.37
CA MET A 84 5.76 3.89 -12.64
C MET A 84 5.88 3.24 -11.25
N ARG A 85 6.64 2.14 -11.16
CA ARG A 85 6.97 1.49 -9.88
C ARG A 85 7.74 2.44 -8.97
N ASP A 86 8.71 3.18 -9.49
CA ASP A 86 9.51 4.13 -8.71
C ASP A 86 8.68 5.33 -8.23
N HIS A 87 7.76 5.86 -9.06
CA HIS A 87 6.81 6.87 -8.62
C HIS A 87 5.96 6.40 -7.44
N TRP A 88 5.41 5.18 -7.55
CA TRP A 88 4.60 4.59 -6.48
C TRP A 88 5.42 4.37 -5.21
N MET A 89 6.64 3.83 -5.33
CA MET A 89 7.53 3.60 -4.20
C MET A 89 7.94 4.90 -3.51
N ASN A 90 8.23 5.96 -4.27
CA ASN A 90 8.57 7.26 -3.68
C ASN A 90 7.41 7.84 -2.87
N ALA A 91 6.17 7.76 -3.39
CA ALA A 91 4.99 8.18 -2.64
C ALA A 91 4.81 7.39 -1.34
N MET A 92 5.05 6.07 -1.37
CA MET A 92 4.96 5.22 -0.18
C MET A 92 6.09 5.48 0.83
N LEU A 93 7.31 5.76 0.37
CA LEU A 93 8.42 6.10 1.25
C LEU A 93 8.17 7.42 1.99
N VAL A 94 7.70 8.45 1.27
CA VAL A 94 7.31 9.72 1.90
C VAL A 94 6.20 9.50 2.93
N ALA A 95 5.20 8.68 2.61
CA ALA A 95 4.12 8.36 3.54
C ALA A 95 4.60 7.61 4.80
N LEU A 96 5.55 6.67 4.65
CA LEU A 96 6.18 5.98 5.77
C LEU A 96 6.94 6.94 6.69
N ASP A 97 7.56 7.99 6.14
CA ASP A 97 8.27 9.00 6.93
C ASP A 97 7.34 9.93 7.72
N GLN A 98 6.06 10.02 7.35
CA GLN A 98 5.04 10.78 8.09
C GLN A 98 4.40 10.00 9.24
N VAL A 99 4.58 8.68 9.29
CA VAL A 99 3.98 7.83 10.34
C VAL A 99 5.04 7.48 11.37
N GLU A 100 4.76 7.78 12.64
CA GLU A 100 5.66 7.42 13.73
C GLU A 100 5.68 5.90 13.93
N LEU A 101 6.79 5.26 13.56
CA LEU A 101 6.99 3.81 13.60
C LEU A 101 8.34 3.49 14.23
N GLU A 102 8.40 2.39 14.98
CA GLU A 102 9.70 1.82 15.38
C GLU A 102 10.49 1.40 14.15
N THR A 103 11.82 1.56 14.19
CA THR A 103 12.71 1.37 13.04
C THR A 103 12.55 -0.02 12.39
N ASN A 104 12.51 -1.07 13.21
CA ASN A 104 12.32 -2.45 12.75
C ASN A 104 10.98 -2.66 12.03
N ILE A 105 9.91 -2.00 12.50
CA ILE A 105 8.58 -2.09 11.87
C ILE A 105 8.59 -1.35 10.53
N ARG A 106 9.14 -0.12 10.51
CA ARG A 106 9.29 0.66 9.28
C ARG A 106 10.08 -0.12 8.22
N GLU A 107 11.17 -0.76 8.61
CA GLU A 107 11.99 -1.59 7.71
C GLU A 107 11.25 -2.82 7.20
N ALA A 108 10.48 -3.50 8.05
CA ALA A 108 9.66 -4.64 7.66
C ALA A 108 8.58 -4.25 6.64
N MET A 109 7.88 -3.14 6.89
CA MET A 109 6.88 -2.58 5.96
C MET A 109 7.52 -2.15 4.64
N MET A 110 8.66 -1.46 4.68
CA MET A 110 9.41 -1.06 3.49
C MET A 110 9.83 -2.28 2.66
N SER A 111 10.35 -3.33 3.30
CA SER A 111 10.73 -4.59 2.63
C SER A 111 9.53 -5.25 1.94
N TYR A 112 8.37 -5.26 2.60
CA TYR A 112 7.13 -5.72 2.00
C TYR A 112 6.75 -4.90 0.75
N PHE A 113 6.73 -3.57 0.86
CA PHE A 113 6.33 -2.70 -0.24
C PHE A 113 7.26 -2.80 -1.45
N VAL A 114 8.57 -2.86 -1.24
CA VAL A 114 9.56 -3.06 -2.32
C VAL A 114 9.26 -4.36 -3.08
N LYS A 115 9.05 -5.47 -2.37
CA LYS A 115 8.71 -6.76 -2.99
C LYS A 115 7.38 -6.70 -3.74
N ALA A 116 6.36 -6.11 -3.12
CA ALA A 116 5.03 -6.00 -3.72
C ALA A 116 5.04 -5.14 -4.99
N ALA A 117 5.66 -3.95 -4.94
CA ALA A 117 5.73 -3.02 -6.05
C ALA A 117 6.53 -3.61 -7.23
N ASN A 118 7.67 -4.26 -6.97
CA ASN A 118 8.44 -4.96 -8.00
C ASN A 118 7.63 -6.08 -8.66
N HIS A 119 6.80 -6.80 -7.90
CA HIS A 119 5.96 -7.87 -8.44
C HIS A 119 4.83 -7.34 -9.36
N MET A 120 4.47 -6.07 -9.26
CA MET A 120 3.42 -5.44 -10.10
C MET A 120 3.93 -5.00 -11.47
N ILE A 121 5.25 -4.89 -11.68
CA ILE A 121 5.81 -4.55 -12.99
C ILE A 121 5.33 -5.57 -14.03
N ASN A 122 4.79 -5.05 -15.13
CA ASN A 122 4.19 -5.82 -16.21
C ASN A 122 4.57 -5.32 -17.61
N HIS A 123 5.43 -4.30 -17.72
CA HIS A 123 6.00 -3.79 -18.97
C HIS A 123 7.48 -3.44 -18.78
N GLU A 124 8.23 -3.45 -19.89
CA GLU A 124 9.61 -2.97 -19.98
C GLU A 124 9.68 -1.44 -20.01
#